data_AF-A0A166BIZ3-F1
#
_entry.id   AF-A0A166BIZ3-F1
#
_cell.length_a   1.000
_cell.length_b   1.000
_cell.length_c   1.000
_cell.angle_alpha   90.00
_cell.angle_beta   90.00
_cell.angle_gamma   90.00
#
_symmetry.space_group_name_H-M   'P 1'
#
loop_
_entity.id
_entity.type
_entity.pdbx_description
1 polymer ?
#
loop_
_entity_poly.entity_id
_entity_poly.type
_entity_poly.pdbx_seq_one_letter_code
_entity_poly.pdbx_strand_id
1 'polypeptide(L)'
;MQSLVPQNAHPAGVFLVRDGFLAHMFGSRVEIFYQSLLKTSIRSLSVQYPLHGWPWAFALSAGAVAVLQANVTDAHQVPYLLLDFLANPTIGPVVPQKLWLPRSSRDISRYVLEAALGLPIFFVQNDGRIGFTVAEASAGNLSSLLGCVRAVSVGGVTSVSVRIQWPGYKDWRRQFPTRDATAERNVITLEQFVRQVGRTLDSFLLVCLLSYAIWRKDIIIIGAVHVSTGSWMPILQLNCALPV
;
A
#
# COMPACT_ATOMS: atom_id res chain seq x y z
N MET A 1 6.47 -3.28 38.98
CA MET A 1 7.49 -3.97 38.17
C MET A 1 7.49 -3.34 36.79
N GLN A 2 8.49 -2.50 36.51
CA GLN A 2 8.70 -1.94 35.18
C GLN A 2 9.20 -3.07 34.27
N SER A 3 8.41 -3.41 33.25
CA SER A 3 8.79 -4.34 32.20
C SER A 3 9.90 -3.70 31.37
N LEU A 4 11.15 -4.10 31.65
CA LEU A 4 12.30 -3.90 30.77
C LEU A 4 12.06 -4.71 29.49
N VAL A 5 11.30 -4.14 28.56
CA VAL A 5 11.37 -4.57 27.16
C VAL A 5 12.80 -4.24 26.70
N PRO A 6 13.58 -5.21 26.20
CA PRO A 6 14.89 -4.92 25.66
C PRO A 6 14.71 -3.86 24.58
N GLN A 7 15.36 -2.72 24.73
CA GLN A 7 15.64 -1.82 23.62
C GLN A 7 16.55 -2.59 22.67
N ASN A 8 15.95 -3.44 21.84
CA ASN A 8 16.64 -4.08 20.74
C ASN A 8 17.23 -2.95 19.92
N ALA A 9 18.55 -2.87 19.93
CA ALA A 9 19.33 -1.94 19.15
C ALA A 9 18.71 -1.85 17.75
N HIS A 10 18.40 -0.63 17.31
CA HIS A 10 18.03 -0.37 15.93
C HIS A 10 19.00 -1.14 15.04
N PRO A 11 18.56 -2.05 14.15
CA PRO A 11 19.47 -2.63 13.19
C PRO A 11 20.05 -1.46 12.39
N ALA A 12 21.33 -1.18 12.63
CA ALA A 12 22.01 -0.10 11.94
C ALA A 12 21.86 -0.36 10.44
N GLY A 13 21.34 0.64 9.73
CA GLY A 13 21.24 0.61 8.29
C GLY A 13 19.95 0.04 7.72
N VAL A 14 18.81 0.04 8.41
CA VAL A 14 17.48 -0.11 7.76
C VAL A 14 17.00 1.26 7.25
N PHE A 15 16.65 1.34 5.97
CA PHE A 15 16.25 2.58 5.31
C PHE A 15 14.95 2.40 4.53
N LEU A 16 13.96 3.28 4.80
CA LEU A 16 12.67 3.33 4.10
C LEU A 16 12.80 3.24 2.57
N VAL A 17 13.72 4.02 1.99
CA VAL A 17 13.92 4.11 0.53
C VAL A 17 14.71 2.95 -0.06
N ARG A 18 15.08 1.94 0.74
CA ARG A 18 15.84 0.78 0.29
C ARG A 18 15.16 -0.54 0.65
N ASP A 19 14.64 -0.63 1.86
CA ASP A 19 14.21 -1.91 2.47
C ASP A 19 12.68 -2.02 2.62
N GLY A 20 11.94 -0.93 2.35
CA GLY A 20 10.48 -0.90 2.40
C GLY A 20 9.82 -1.59 1.18
N PHE A 21 8.57 -2.02 1.30
CA PHE A 21 7.83 -2.59 0.17
C PHE A 21 7.80 -1.65 -1.04
N LEU A 22 7.67 -0.34 -0.81
CA LEU A 22 7.62 0.64 -1.89
C LEU A 22 8.97 0.85 -2.54
N ALA A 23 10.07 0.70 -1.79
CA ALA A 23 11.42 0.73 -2.34
C ALA A 23 11.64 -0.47 -3.28
N HIS A 24 11.23 -1.68 -2.87
CA HIS A 24 11.33 -2.85 -3.73
C HIS A 24 10.37 -2.79 -4.93
N MET A 25 9.16 -2.24 -4.75
CA MET A 25 8.18 -2.08 -5.82
C MET A 25 8.62 -1.06 -6.87
N PHE A 26 8.97 0.17 -6.47
CA PHE A 26 9.28 1.26 -7.40
C PHE A 26 10.77 1.41 -7.74
N GLY A 27 11.66 0.71 -7.03
CA GLY A 27 13.09 0.82 -7.19
C GLY A 27 13.56 2.27 -7.04
N SER A 28 14.37 2.74 -7.98
CA SER A 28 14.91 4.11 -8.00
C SER A 28 13.85 5.22 -8.07
N ARG A 29 12.58 4.90 -8.35
CA ARG A 29 11.48 5.88 -8.41
C ARG A 29 10.75 6.07 -7.07
N VAL A 30 11.11 5.33 -6.02
CA VAL A 30 10.43 5.43 -4.72
C VAL A 30 10.53 6.85 -4.12
N GLU A 31 11.66 7.54 -4.30
CA GLU A 31 11.82 8.92 -3.81
C GLU A 31 10.89 9.90 -4.54
N ILE A 32 10.68 9.72 -5.84
CA ILE A 32 9.73 10.54 -6.62
C ILE A 32 8.31 10.32 -6.08
N PHE A 33 7.95 9.08 -5.75
CA PHE A 33 6.67 8.77 -5.12
C PHE A 33 6.52 9.49 -3.77
N TYR A 34 7.48 9.35 -2.86
CA TYR A 34 7.41 10.03 -1.56
C TYR A 34 7.40 11.55 -1.69
N GLN A 35 8.19 12.12 -2.60
CA GLN A 35 8.17 13.56 -2.86
C GLN A 35 6.80 14.03 -3.35
N SER A 36 6.16 13.25 -4.21
CA SER A 36 4.81 13.54 -4.72
C SER A 36 3.75 13.42 -3.62
N LEU A 37 3.89 12.45 -2.72
CA LEU A 37 2.98 12.23 -1.58
C LEU A 37 3.13 13.30 -0.51
N LEU A 38 4.37 13.55 -0.06
CA LEU A 38 4.69 14.37 1.11
C LEU A 38 4.88 15.85 0.78
N LYS A 39 4.97 16.19 -0.52
CA LYS A 39 5.28 17.54 -1.03
C LYS A 39 6.63 18.09 -0.55
N THR A 40 7.49 17.22 -0.07
CA THR A 40 8.84 17.52 0.41
C THR A 40 9.73 16.29 0.24
N SER A 41 11.04 16.46 0.34
CA SER A 41 11.97 15.34 0.29
C SER A 41 11.79 14.44 1.52
N ILE A 42 11.68 13.13 1.33
CA ILE A 42 11.65 12.19 2.46
C ILE A 42 12.94 12.24 3.29
N ARG A 43 14.06 12.66 2.67
CA ARG A 43 15.37 12.77 3.32
C ARG A 43 15.48 13.94 4.30
N SER A 44 14.58 14.93 4.21
CA SER A 44 14.52 16.05 5.16
C SER A 44 13.59 15.78 6.35
N LEU A 45 12.96 14.61 6.40
CA LEU A 45 12.01 14.22 7.45
C LEU A 45 12.62 13.18 8.38
N SER A 46 12.27 13.25 9.66
CA SER A 46 12.68 12.25 10.65
C SER A 46 11.75 11.04 10.60
N VAL A 47 12.16 10.02 9.86
CA VAL A 47 11.46 8.73 9.76
C VAL A 47 11.72 7.90 11.01
N GLN A 48 10.66 7.44 11.66
CA GLN A 48 10.68 6.56 12.82
C GLN A 48 10.55 5.11 12.40
N TYR A 49 11.37 4.26 13.00
CA TYR A 49 11.35 2.81 12.84
C TYR A 49 12.18 2.15 13.98
N PRO A 50 11.71 1.07 14.61
CA PRO A 50 10.34 0.56 14.56
C PRO A 50 9.38 1.42 15.39
N LEU A 51 8.07 1.24 15.19
CA LEU A 51 7.03 1.86 16.02
C LEU A 51 6.53 0.88 17.09
N HIS A 52 6.11 1.40 18.25
CA HIS A 52 5.53 0.56 19.30
C HIS A 52 4.18 -0.03 18.84
N GLY A 53 4.00 -1.35 18.99
CA GLY A 53 2.85 -2.08 18.43
C GLY A 53 2.90 -2.29 16.90
N TRP A 54 3.88 -1.72 16.21
CA TRP A 54 4.07 -1.82 14.77
C TRP A 54 5.55 -2.08 14.43
N PRO A 55 6.08 -3.28 14.75
CA PRO A 55 7.52 -3.56 14.78
C PRO A 55 8.22 -3.46 13.41
N TRP A 56 7.46 -3.42 12.32
CA TRP A 56 7.98 -3.36 10.95
C TRP A 56 7.61 -2.07 10.22
N ALA A 57 6.96 -1.12 10.87
CA ALA A 57 6.44 0.08 10.24
C ALA A 57 7.46 1.23 10.19
N PHE A 58 7.53 1.89 9.04
CA PHE A 58 8.16 3.19 8.87
C PHE A 58 7.08 4.27 8.93
N ALA A 59 7.31 5.29 9.76
CA ALA A 59 6.33 6.35 9.91
C ALA A 59 6.95 7.72 10.21
N LEU A 60 6.11 8.75 10.14
CA LEU A 60 6.40 10.09 10.64
C LEU A 60 5.44 10.42 11.80
N SER A 61 5.87 11.28 12.71
CA SER A 61 4.94 11.86 13.70
C SER A 61 3.76 12.53 13.01
N ALA A 62 2.56 12.45 13.61
CA ALA A 62 1.46 13.30 13.18
C ALA A 62 1.89 14.77 13.17
N GLY A 63 1.50 15.51 12.13
CA GLY A 63 1.89 16.92 11.95
C GLY A 63 3.25 17.14 11.27
N ALA A 64 4.05 16.10 11.04
CA ALA A 64 5.30 16.23 10.27
C ALA A 64 5.08 16.73 8.83
N VAL A 65 3.89 16.47 8.28
CA VAL A 65 3.43 16.99 6.99
C VAL A 65 2.02 17.55 7.19
N ALA A 66 1.88 18.88 7.16
CA ALA A 66 0.65 19.58 7.55
C ALA A 66 -0.61 19.18 6.77
N VAL A 67 -0.46 18.77 5.51
CA VAL A 67 -1.59 18.41 4.63
C VAL A 67 -2.08 16.97 4.80
N LEU A 68 -1.37 16.14 5.58
CA LEU A 68 -1.69 14.72 5.76
C LEU A 68 -2.26 14.45 7.14
N GLN A 69 -3.26 13.57 7.18
CA GLN A 69 -3.84 13.07 8.43
C GLN A 69 -3.21 11.73 8.81
N ALA A 70 -3.08 11.48 10.12
CA ALA A 70 -2.64 10.20 10.63
C ALA A 70 -3.56 9.06 10.20
N ASN A 71 -2.96 7.94 9.79
CA ASN A 71 -3.67 6.74 9.33
C ASN A 71 -3.51 5.55 10.29
N VAL A 72 -2.63 5.66 11.29
CA VAL A 72 -2.43 4.67 12.36
C VAL A 72 -2.20 5.34 13.71
N THR A 73 -2.43 4.58 14.78
CA THR A 73 -2.00 4.90 16.14
C THR A 73 -1.14 3.77 16.68
N ASP A 74 -0.19 4.07 17.55
CA ASP A 74 0.57 3.05 18.28
C ASP A 74 -0.25 2.47 19.45
N ALA A 75 0.36 1.58 20.25
CA ALA A 75 -0.33 0.99 21.41
C ALA A 75 -0.64 1.99 22.54
N HIS A 76 -0.03 3.18 22.50
CA HIS A 76 -0.27 4.30 23.42
C HIS A 76 -1.25 5.34 22.85
N GLN A 77 -1.92 5.04 21.73
CA GLN A 77 -2.84 5.95 21.02
C GLN A 77 -2.16 7.21 20.46
N VAL A 78 -0.84 7.19 20.28
CA VAL A 78 -0.10 8.27 19.61
C VAL A 78 -0.30 8.15 18.10
N PRO A 79 -0.74 9.21 17.40
CA PRO A 79 -1.03 9.15 15.97
C PRO A 79 0.24 9.30 15.10
N TYR A 80 0.28 8.54 14.00
CA TYR A 80 1.40 8.54 13.04
C TYR A 80 0.93 8.55 11.58
N LEU A 81 1.80 9.07 10.71
CA LEU A 81 1.72 8.93 9.26
C LEU A 81 2.49 7.65 8.86
N LEU A 82 1.80 6.51 8.76
CA LEU A 82 2.40 5.27 8.27
C LEU A 82 2.74 5.39 6.79
N LEU A 83 4.02 5.21 6.47
CA LEU A 83 4.57 5.39 5.12
C LEU A 83 4.85 4.05 4.42
N ASP A 84 5.38 3.07 5.13
CA ASP A 84 5.72 1.76 4.57
C ASP A 84 5.90 0.70 5.67
N PHE A 85 6.10 -0.54 5.26
CA PHE A 85 6.62 -1.61 6.10
C PHE A 85 7.92 -2.17 5.53
N LEU A 86 8.77 -2.71 6.41
CA LEU A 86 9.91 -3.50 6.01
C LEU A 86 9.44 -4.72 5.21
N ALA A 87 9.97 -4.89 4.00
CA ALA A 87 9.66 -6.06 3.20
C ALA A 87 10.31 -7.31 3.82
N ASN A 88 9.58 -8.41 3.86
CA ASN A 88 10.12 -9.69 4.33
C ASN A 88 10.51 -10.59 3.13
N PRO A 89 11.80 -10.65 2.75
CA PRO A 89 12.23 -11.43 1.59
C PRO A 89 12.07 -12.95 1.78
N THR A 90 11.86 -13.45 3.01
CA THR A 90 11.70 -14.89 3.26
C THR A 90 10.35 -15.44 2.79
N ILE A 91 9.34 -14.58 2.62
CA ILE A 91 8.05 -14.94 2.03
C ILE A 91 8.18 -15.07 0.50
N GLY A 92 8.99 -14.19 -0.09
CA GLY A 92 9.23 -14.10 -1.51
C GLY A 92 9.48 -12.65 -1.95
N PRO A 93 9.85 -12.42 -3.22
CA PRO A 93 10.16 -11.09 -3.72
C PRO A 93 8.91 -10.21 -3.82
N VAL A 94 9.05 -8.93 -3.50
CA VAL A 94 8.07 -7.91 -3.88
C VAL A 94 8.08 -7.77 -5.39
N VAL A 95 6.92 -7.75 -6.03
CA VAL A 95 6.81 -7.62 -7.48
C VAL A 95 7.16 -6.19 -7.88
N PRO A 96 8.24 -5.96 -8.64
CA PRO A 96 8.61 -4.63 -9.08
C PRO A 96 7.54 -4.10 -10.05
N GLN A 97 7.19 -2.83 -9.94
CA GLN A 97 6.20 -2.17 -10.79
C GLN A 97 6.69 -0.78 -11.18
N LYS A 98 6.51 -0.41 -12.44
CA LYS A 98 6.82 0.96 -12.88
C LYS A 98 5.83 1.93 -12.23
N LEU A 99 6.33 2.95 -11.53
CA LEU A 99 5.48 4.04 -11.01
C LEU A 99 4.64 4.64 -12.15
N TRP A 100 3.33 4.49 -12.06
CA TRP A 100 2.41 5.03 -13.05
C TRP A 100 2.25 6.54 -12.84
N LEU A 101 2.37 7.30 -13.93
CA LEU A 101 2.11 8.73 -13.98
C LEU A 101 1.20 9.04 -15.17
N PRO A 102 0.39 10.11 -15.09
CA PRO A 102 -0.29 10.64 -16.27
C PRO A 102 0.69 10.96 -17.40
N ARG A 103 0.23 10.90 -18.66
CA ARG A 103 1.11 11.05 -19.82
C ARG A 103 1.52 12.49 -20.10
N SER A 104 0.63 13.45 -19.84
CA SER A 104 0.88 14.86 -20.12
C SER A 104 1.44 15.58 -18.90
N SER A 105 2.34 16.53 -19.10
CA SER A 105 2.89 17.36 -18.01
C SER A 105 1.79 18.12 -17.27
N ARG A 106 0.74 18.55 -17.98
CA ARG A 106 -0.44 19.20 -17.40
C ARG A 106 -1.17 18.27 -16.43
N ASP A 107 -1.39 17.02 -16.83
CA ASP A 107 -2.07 16.04 -15.99
C ASP A 107 -1.19 15.62 -14.80
N ILE A 108 0.14 15.54 -14.98
CA ILE A 108 1.08 15.31 -13.87
C ILE A 108 0.97 16.44 -12.85
N SER A 109 0.98 17.71 -13.30
CA SER A 109 0.82 18.86 -12.40
C SER A 109 -0.48 18.74 -11.60
N ARG A 110 -1.60 18.61 -12.32
CA ARG A 110 -2.94 18.62 -11.73
C ARG A 110 -3.23 17.43 -10.82
N TYR A 111 -2.85 16.23 -11.22
CA TYR A 111 -3.29 15.00 -10.56
C TYR A 111 -2.19 14.31 -9.73
N VAL A 112 -0.98 14.86 -9.67
CA VAL A 112 0.12 14.31 -8.86
C VAL A 112 0.76 15.41 -8.01
N LEU A 113 1.25 16.48 -8.63
CA LEU A 113 2.03 17.50 -7.93
C LEU A 113 1.15 18.42 -7.06
N GLU A 114 0.06 18.93 -7.61
CA GLU A 114 -0.89 19.81 -6.93
C GLU A 114 -1.95 19.02 -6.14
N ALA A 115 -2.14 17.74 -6.48
CA ALA A 115 -3.12 16.89 -5.82
C ALA A 115 -2.68 16.48 -4.41
N ALA A 116 -3.62 16.44 -3.47
CA ALA A 116 -3.42 15.80 -2.17
C ALA A 116 -3.54 14.27 -2.33
N LEU A 117 -2.39 13.59 -2.42
CA LEU A 117 -2.35 12.13 -2.45
C LEU A 117 -2.60 11.57 -1.05
N GLY A 118 -3.22 10.38 -1.00
CA GLY A 118 -3.54 9.70 0.24
C GLY A 118 -2.35 8.86 0.68
N LEU A 119 -2.18 8.70 2.00
CA LEU A 119 -1.19 7.77 2.54
C LEU A 119 -1.45 6.34 2.03
N PRO A 120 -0.40 5.52 1.92
CA PRO A 120 -0.53 4.10 1.62
C PRO A 120 -1.53 3.41 2.55
N ILE A 121 -2.30 2.49 1.98
CA ILE A 121 -3.26 1.66 2.70
C ILE A 121 -2.72 0.24 2.72
N PHE A 122 -2.16 -0.17 3.86
CA PHE A 122 -1.70 -1.53 4.09
C PHE A 122 -2.82 -2.42 4.62
N PHE A 123 -2.86 -3.67 4.16
CA PHE A 123 -3.89 -4.63 4.53
C PHE A 123 -3.42 -5.47 5.71
N VAL A 124 -3.45 -4.86 6.89
CA VAL A 124 -2.96 -5.48 8.12
C VAL A 124 -4.02 -6.42 8.69
N GLN A 125 -3.60 -7.59 9.16
CA GLN A 125 -4.45 -8.56 9.83
C GLN A 125 -4.41 -8.36 11.36
N ASN A 126 -5.41 -8.86 12.08
CA ASN A 126 -5.52 -8.75 13.54
C ASN A 126 -4.34 -9.40 14.30
N ASP A 127 -3.63 -10.33 13.66
CA ASP A 127 -2.42 -10.98 14.19
C ASP A 127 -1.12 -10.25 13.83
N GLY A 128 -1.21 -9.09 13.16
CA GLY A 128 -0.06 -8.29 12.71
C GLY A 128 0.56 -8.72 11.39
N ARG A 129 0.10 -9.81 10.75
CA ARG A 129 0.51 -10.14 9.38
C ARG A 129 0.02 -9.08 8.40
N ILE A 130 0.74 -8.92 7.29
CA ILE A 130 0.42 -7.92 6.27
C ILE A 130 0.07 -8.62 4.97
N GLY A 131 -1.08 -8.24 4.43
CA GLY A 131 -1.57 -8.65 3.14
C GLY A 131 -2.48 -9.87 3.15
N PHE A 132 -3.09 -10.13 1.99
CA PHE A 132 -3.96 -11.26 1.72
C PHE A 132 -3.61 -11.82 0.35
N THR A 133 -3.74 -13.13 0.15
CA THR A 133 -3.59 -13.70 -1.20
C THR A 133 -4.65 -13.14 -2.15
N VAL A 134 -4.37 -13.15 -3.46
CA VAL A 134 -5.39 -12.78 -4.47
C VAL A 134 -6.64 -13.66 -4.35
N ALA A 135 -6.45 -14.94 -4.02
CA ALA A 135 -7.55 -15.88 -3.78
C ALA A 135 -8.46 -15.42 -2.62
N GLU A 136 -7.89 -15.08 -1.46
CA GLU A 136 -8.64 -14.61 -0.29
C GLU A 136 -9.33 -13.27 -0.57
N ALA A 137 -8.59 -12.30 -1.11
CA ALA A 137 -9.10 -10.95 -1.33
C ALA A 137 -10.24 -10.93 -2.37
N SER A 138 -10.11 -11.67 -3.48
CA SER A 138 -11.15 -11.71 -4.52
C SER A 138 -12.43 -12.41 -4.05
N ALA A 139 -12.30 -13.45 -3.22
CA ALA A 139 -13.41 -14.16 -2.59
C ALA A 139 -14.06 -13.36 -1.45
N GLY A 140 -13.37 -12.38 -0.88
CA GLY A 140 -13.83 -11.63 0.28
C GLY A 140 -13.59 -12.33 1.62
N ASN A 141 -12.64 -13.28 1.66
CA ASN A 141 -12.24 -13.97 2.88
C ASN A 141 -11.31 -13.07 3.72
N LEU A 142 -11.90 -12.03 4.32
CA LEU A 142 -11.18 -10.92 4.96
C LEU A 142 -11.55 -10.75 6.44
N SER A 143 -11.97 -11.82 7.12
CA SER A 143 -12.41 -11.77 8.53
C SER A 143 -11.30 -11.34 9.49
N SER A 144 -10.03 -11.56 9.15
CA SER A 144 -8.88 -11.12 9.93
C SER A 144 -8.43 -9.69 9.64
N LEU A 145 -9.05 -8.98 8.68
CA LEU A 145 -8.64 -7.63 8.29
C LEU A 145 -8.88 -6.62 9.42
N LEU A 146 -7.80 -6.00 9.87
CA LEU A 146 -7.85 -4.97 10.91
C LEU A 146 -8.59 -3.74 10.39
N GLY A 147 -9.65 -3.33 11.08
CA GLY A 147 -10.48 -2.18 10.70
C GLY A 147 -11.32 -2.43 9.44
N CYS A 148 -11.76 -3.67 9.19
CA CYS A 148 -12.53 -4.07 8.00
C CYS A 148 -13.73 -3.15 7.67
N VAL A 149 -14.50 -2.73 8.70
CA VAL A 149 -15.69 -1.88 8.55
C VAL A 149 -15.39 -0.38 8.46
N ARG A 150 -14.12 0.03 8.62
CA ARG A 150 -13.73 1.44 8.55
C ARG A 150 -13.95 1.97 7.13
N ALA A 151 -14.65 3.09 7.01
CA ALA A 151 -14.75 3.82 5.74
C ALA A 151 -13.36 4.27 5.27
N VAL A 152 -13.04 4.08 3.99
CA VAL A 152 -11.74 4.42 3.43
C VAL A 152 -11.88 5.58 2.46
N SER A 153 -11.12 6.65 2.69
CA SER A 153 -11.00 7.73 1.72
C SER A 153 -10.05 7.31 0.59
N VAL A 154 -10.61 7.11 -0.60
CA VAL A 154 -9.85 6.75 -1.81
C VAL A 154 -9.59 7.93 -2.75
N GLY A 155 -9.54 9.16 -2.20
CA GLY A 155 -9.16 10.37 -2.93
C GLY A 155 -10.31 11.29 -3.34
N GLY A 156 -11.46 11.23 -2.66
CA GLY A 156 -12.55 12.23 -2.81
C GLY A 156 -13.27 12.25 -4.17
N VAL A 157 -12.96 11.31 -5.06
CA VAL A 157 -13.59 11.17 -6.39
C VAL A 157 -14.73 10.15 -6.36
N THR A 158 -15.60 10.15 -7.36
CA THR A 158 -16.75 9.21 -7.46
C THR A 158 -16.34 7.79 -7.87
N SER A 159 -15.18 7.65 -8.50
CA SER A 159 -14.64 6.37 -8.94
C SER A 159 -13.12 6.42 -8.98
N VAL A 160 -12.48 5.28 -8.73
CA VAL A 160 -11.03 5.13 -8.77
C VAL A 160 -10.64 3.98 -9.69
N SER A 161 -9.45 4.05 -10.25
CA SER A 161 -8.83 2.99 -11.02
C SER A 161 -7.74 2.30 -10.21
N VAL A 162 -7.78 0.97 -10.12
CA VAL A 162 -6.60 0.18 -9.74
C VAL A 162 -5.81 -0.12 -11.00
N ARG A 163 -4.52 0.21 -10.96
CA ARG A 163 -3.57 0.07 -12.07
C ARG A 163 -2.49 -0.93 -11.70
N ILE A 164 -2.17 -1.82 -12.63
CA ILE A 164 -1.11 -2.83 -12.47
C ILE A 164 -0.08 -2.57 -13.56
N GLN A 165 1.18 -2.45 -13.13
CA GLN A 165 2.34 -2.22 -13.99
C GLN A 165 3.28 -3.42 -13.89
N TRP A 166 2.75 -4.61 -14.16
CA TRP A 166 3.50 -5.86 -14.00
C TRP A 166 4.62 -5.95 -15.06
N PRO A 167 5.86 -6.32 -14.68
CA PRO A 167 6.99 -6.40 -15.61
C PRO A 167 6.73 -7.32 -16.79
N GLY A 168 6.93 -6.82 -18.01
CA GLY A 168 6.70 -7.60 -19.24
C GLY A 168 5.26 -7.61 -19.74
N TYR A 169 4.31 -6.99 -19.02
CA TYR A 169 2.92 -6.87 -19.48
C TYR A 169 2.58 -5.41 -19.82
N LYS A 170 1.53 -5.26 -20.65
CA LYS A 170 0.94 -3.96 -20.93
C LYS A 170 0.25 -3.40 -19.68
N ASP A 171 0.15 -2.07 -19.62
CA ASP A 171 -0.64 -1.34 -18.63
C ASP A 171 -2.03 -1.98 -18.45
N TRP A 172 -2.31 -2.50 -17.25
CA TRP A 172 -3.62 -3.02 -16.92
C TRP A 172 -4.32 -2.08 -15.93
N ARG A 173 -5.63 -1.89 -16.10
CA ARG A 173 -6.42 -1.11 -15.15
C ARG A 173 -7.86 -1.58 -15.09
N ARG A 174 -8.47 -1.39 -13.92
CA ARG A 174 -9.91 -1.56 -13.72
C ARG A 174 -10.43 -0.44 -12.83
N GLN A 175 -11.59 0.10 -13.17
CA GLN A 175 -12.25 1.17 -12.42
C GLN A 175 -13.39 0.60 -11.58
N PHE A 176 -13.61 1.17 -10.40
CA PHE A 176 -14.76 0.88 -9.55
C PHE A 176 -15.24 2.14 -8.80
N PRO A 177 -16.51 2.20 -8.39
CA PRO A 177 -17.06 3.34 -7.66
C PRO A 177 -16.51 3.43 -6.23
N THR A 178 -16.38 4.64 -5.70
CA THR A 178 -15.90 4.90 -4.32
C THR A 178 -17.01 4.89 -3.28
N ARG A 179 -18.25 4.70 -3.73
CA ARG A 179 -19.45 4.53 -2.91
C ARG A 179 -20.07 3.18 -3.23
N ASP A 180 -20.67 2.57 -2.23
CA ASP A 180 -21.41 1.32 -2.40
C ASP A 180 -22.70 1.54 -3.20
N ALA A 181 -23.36 0.44 -3.55
CA ALA A 181 -24.60 0.44 -4.33
C ALA A 181 -25.86 0.60 -3.46
N THR A 182 -25.72 0.91 -2.17
CA THR A 182 -26.86 1.14 -1.28
C THR A 182 -27.60 2.42 -1.66
N ALA A 183 -28.84 2.58 -1.19
CA ALA A 183 -29.61 3.79 -1.44
C ALA A 183 -28.90 5.02 -0.85
N GLU A 184 -28.23 4.85 0.29
CA GLU A 184 -27.48 5.85 1.03
C GLU A 184 -26.13 6.20 0.37
N ARG A 185 -25.65 5.37 -0.56
CA ARG A 185 -24.37 5.52 -1.28
C ARG A 185 -23.21 5.77 -0.31
N ASN A 186 -23.08 4.90 0.68
CA ASN A 186 -22.04 5.03 1.71
C ASN A 186 -20.65 4.95 1.07
N VAL A 187 -19.67 5.62 1.67
CA VAL A 187 -18.26 5.47 1.27
C VAL A 187 -17.84 4.02 1.49
N ILE A 188 -17.09 3.46 0.53
CA ILE A 188 -16.68 2.06 0.63
C ILE A 188 -15.85 1.79 1.90
N THR A 189 -16.04 0.61 2.48
CA THR A 189 -15.24 0.14 3.61
C THR A 189 -13.87 -0.37 3.15
N LEU A 190 -12.94 -0.55 4.10
CA LEU A 190 -11.63 -1.15 3.82
C LEU A 190 -11.78 -2.56 3.23
N GLU A 191 -12.69 -3.36 3.76
CA GLU A 191 -12.99 -4.69 3.23
C GLU A 191 -13.44 -4.63 1.77
N GLN A 192 -14.37 -3.74 1.45
CA GLN A 192 -14.84 -3.54 0.08
C GLN A 192 -13.71 -3.09 -0.84
N PHE A 193 -12.85 -2.17 -0.39
CA PHE A 193 -11.68 -1.73 -1.15
C PHE A 193 -10.71 -2.88 -1.44
N VAL A 194 -10.31 -3.66 -0.42
CA VAL A 194 -9.43 -4.83 -0.56
C VAL A 194 -10.03 -5.84 -1.55
N ARG A 195 -11.34 -6.09 -1.46
CA ARG A 195 -12.06 -6.99 -2.36
C ARG A 195 -12.03 -6.51 -3.82
N GLN A 196 -12.16 -5.20 -4.06
CA GLN A 196 -12.06 -4.64 -5.42
C GLN A 196 -10.63 -4.74 -5.98
N VAL A 197 -9.61 -4.52 -5.14
CA VAL A 197 -8.21 -4.74 -5.53
C VAL A 197 -7.99 -6.22 -5.88
N GLY A 198 -8.45 -7.14 -5.03
CA GLY A 198 -8.37 -8.58 -5.25
C GLY A 198 -9.04 -9.03 -6.55
N ARG A 199 -10.27 -8.57 -6.82
CA ARG A 199 -10.98 -8.86 -8.09
C ARG A 199 -10.29 -8.26 -9.31
N THR A 200 -9.63 -7.11 -9.15
CA THR A 200 -8.86 -6.49 -10.24
C THR A 200 -7.63 -7.33 -10.59
N LEU A 201 -6.90 -7.80 -9.58
CA LEU A 201 -5.78 -8.72 -9.80
C LEU A 201 -6.24 -10.06 -10.35
N ASP A 202 -7.31 -10.65 -9.81
CA ASP A 202 -7.85 -11.92 -10.32
C ASP A 202 -8.17 -11.84 -11.83
N SER A 203 -8.81 -10.76 -12.26
CA SER A 203 -9.08 -10.52 -13.69
C SER A 203 -7.79 -10.36 -14.51
N PHE A 204 -6.76 -9.70 -13.95
CA PHE A 204 -5.46 -9.59 -14.60
C PHE A 204 -4.77 -10.94 -14.74
N LEU A 205 -4.74 -11.77 -13.68
CA LEU A 205 -4.12 -13.09 -13.71
C LEU A 205 -4.78 -14.01 -14.74
N LEU A 206 -6.11 -13.97 -14.82
CA LEU A 206 -6.88 -14.77 -15.77
C LEU A 206 -6.60 -14.39 -17.23
N VAL A 207 -6.27 -13.13 -17.53
CA VAL A 207 -6.01 -12.69 -18.90
C VAL A 207 -4.53 -12.77 -19.26
N CYS A 208 -3.65 -12.39 -18.33
CA CYS A 208 -2.25 -12.15 -18.63
C CYS A 208 -1.33 -13.32 -18.24
N LEU A 209 -1.62 -14.07 -17.18
CA LEU A 209 -0.69 -15.08 -16.66
C LEU A 209 -1.03 -16.53 -17.06
N LEU A 210 -1.89 -16.74 -18.06
CA LEU A 210 -2.27 -18.08 -18.54
C LEU A 210 -1.07 -18.95 -18.97
N SER A 211 0.07 -18.35 -19.29
CA SER A 211 1.31 -19.05 -19.68
C SER A 211 2.32 -19.26 -18.54
N TYR A 212 2.07 -18.72 -17.34
CA TYR A 212 2.99 -18.81 -16.20
C TYR A 212 2.35 -19.62 -15.07
N ALA A 213 3.13 -20.48 -14.40
CA ALA A 213 2.68 -21.31 -13.29
C ALA A 213 2.41 -20.53 -11.98
N ILE A 214 1.96 -19.27 -12.09
CA ILE A 214 1.65 -18.39 -10.95
C ILE A 214 0.14 -18.40 -10.73
N TRP A 215 -0.28 -18.92 -9.58
CA TRP A 215 -1.68 -19.04 -9.19
C TRP A 215 -2.08 -17.90 -8.24
N ARG A 216 -3.39 -17.74 -8.04
CA ARG A 216 -3.98 -16.74 -7.13
C ARG A 216 -3.45 -16.79 -5.69
N LYS A 217 -3.03 -17.97 -5.24
CA LYS A 217 -2.46 -18.20 -3.89
C LYS A 217 -0.98 -17.83 -3.79
N ASP A 218 -0.32 -17.64 -4.92
CA ASP A 218 1.11 -17.36 -5.02
C ASP A 218 1.41 -15.86 -5.03
N ILE A 219 0.39 -15.01 -4.94
CA ILE A 219 0.52 -13.55 -4.91
C ILE A 219 -0.24 -13.01 -3.70
N ILE A 220 0.48 -12.28 -2.85
CA ILE A 220 -0.03 -11.55 -1.69
C ILE A 220 -0.19 -10.08 -2.07
N ILE A 221 -1.37 -9.53 -1.79
CA ILE A 221 -1.69 -8.11 -1.89
C ILE A 221 -1.39 -7.47 -0.55
N ILE A 222 -0.27 -6.77 -0.46
CA ILE A 222 0.24 -6.15 0.77
C ILE A 222 -0.56 -4.89 1.13
N GLY A 223 -1.01 -4.16 0.11
CA GLY A 223 -1.74 -2.91 0.26
C GLY A 223 -1.95 -2.21 -1.08
N ALA A 224 -2.25 -0.92 -1.04
CA ALA A 224 -2.33 -0.07 -2.23
C ALA A 224 -1.81 1.35 -1.94
N VAL A 225 -1.23 1.98 -2.97
CA VAL A 225 -0.70 3.35 -2.92
C VAL A 225 -1.43 4.27 -3.89
N HIS A 226 -1.74 5.49 -3.44
CA HIS A 226 -2.36 6.53 -4.25
C HIS A 226 -1.29 7.23 -5.10
N VAL A 227 -1.21 6.92 -6.39
CA VAL A 227 -0.13 7.44 -7.27
C VAL A 227 -0.53 8.70 -8.03
N SER A 228 -1.84 8.95 -8.14
CA SER A 228 -2.42 10.13 -8.78
C SER A 228 -3.91 10.19 -8.44
N THR A 229 -4.54 11.37 -8.45
CA THR A 229 -5.98 11.52 -8.21
C THR A 229 -6.80 10.49 -8.99
N GLY A 230 -7.49 9.62 -8.26
CA GLY A 230 -8.33 8.57 -8.85
C GLY A 230 -7.58 7.35 -9.38
N SER A 231 -6.29 7.20 -9.10
CA SER A 231 -5.47 6.06 -9.53
C SER A 231 -4.65 5.48 -8.37
N TRP A 232 -4.89 4.21 -8.09
CA TRP A 232 -4.21 3.44 -7.05
C TRP A 232 -3.39 2.31 -7.70
N MET A 233 -2.24 1.97 -7.12
CA MET A 233 -1.44 0.81 -7.52
C MET A 233 -1.35 -0.18 -6.35
N PRO A 234 -1.56 -1.49 -6.57
CA PRO A 234 -1.44 -2.47 -5.51
C PRO A 234 0.04 -2.78 -5.25
N ILE A 235 0.38 -2.98 -3.98
CA ILE A 235 1.68 -3.49 -3.55
C ILE A 235 1.58 -5.01 -3.52
N LEU A 236 2.45 -5.70 -4.26
CA LEU A 236 2.36 -7.15 -4.49
C LEU A 236 3.62 -7.84 -4.03
N GLN A 237 3.48 -9.02 -3.44
CA GLN A 237 4.58 -9.90 -3.07
C GLN A 237 4.28 -11.32 -3.56
N LEU A 238 5.28 -12.01 -4.08
CA LEU A 238 5.12 -13.43 -4.40
C LEU A 238 5.20 -14.26 -3.11
N ASN A 239 4.36 -15.28 -3.01
CA ASN A 239 4.33 -16.26 -1.93
C ASN A 239 5.10 -17.53 -2.32
N CYS A 240 6.30 -17.31 -2.84
CA CYS A 240 7.25 -18.38 -3.12
C CYS A 240 8.63 -17.84 -2.76
N ALA A 241 9.28 -18.51 -1.81
CA ALA A 241 10.69 -18.29 -1.58
C ALA A 241 11.41 -18.61 -2.89
N LEU A 242 12.24 -17.69 -3.38
CA LEU A 242 13.18 -18.03 -4.44
C LEU A 242 14.09 -19.13 -3.89
N PRO A 243 14.41 -20.19 -4.66
CA PRO A 243 15.45 -21.12 -4.25
C PRO A 243 16.72 -20.31 -4.01
N VAL A 244 17.27 -20.46 -2.79
CA VAL A 244 18.52 -19.83 -2.34
C VAL A 244 19.70 -20.44 -3.10
#